data_AF-A0AAD7F0U6-F1
#
_entry.id   AF-A0AAD7F0U6-F1
#
_cell.length_a   1.000
_cell.length_b   1.000
_cell.length_c   1.000
_cell.angle_alpha   90.00
_cell.angle_beta   90.00
_cell.angle_gamma   90.00
#
_symmetry.space_group_name_H-M   'P 1'
#
loop_
_entity.id
_entity.type
_entity.pdbx_description
1 polymer ?
#
loop_
_entity_poly.entity_id
_entity_poly.type
_entity_poly.pdbx_seq_one_letter_code
_entity_poly.pdbx_strand_id
1 'polypeptide(L)'
;RAADVTLVTYCQNRVGNVCGAPCTTYNGGSACINAPGTNCLSATSNVAFCTGPNCSGTCSQISQCLIPLARGFCYVPNTKSILIGP
;
A
#
# COMPACT_ATOMS: atom_id res chain seq x y z
N ARG A 1 18.72 -3.07 -16.64
CA ARG A 1 17.76 -2.09 -16.07
C ARG A 1 17.93 -2.17 -14.57
N ALA A 2 18.31 -1.09 -13.88
CA ALA A 2 18.23 -1.07 -12.43
C ALA A 2 16.74 -1.19 -12.09
N ALA A 3 16.35 -2.26 -11.39
CA ALA A 3 14.99 -2.35 -10.89
C ALA A 3 14.84 -1.20 -9.89
N ASP A 4 13.94 -0.25 -10.19
CA ASP A 4 13.60 0.80 -9.24
C ASP A 4 13.01 0.09 -8.01
N VAL A 5 13.78 0.06 -6.93
CA VAL A 5 13.37 -0.68 -5.73
C VAL A 5 12.34 0.18 -5.03
N THR A 6 11.09 -0.25 -5.10
CA THR A 6 9.99 0.40 -4.42
C THR A 6 9.83 -0.18 -3.03
N LEU A 7 9.88 0.69 -2.02
CA LEU A 7 9.61 0.33 -0.64
C LEU A 7 8.15 0.64 -0.33
N VAL A 8 7.39 -0.39 0.01
CA VAL A 8 5.97 -0.31 0.39
C VAL A 8 5.82 -0.79 1.81
N THR A 9 5.31 0.04 2.70
CA THR A 9 4.93 -0.36 4.05
C THR A 9 3.43 -0.30 4.20
N TYR A 10 2.82 -1.43 4.57
CA TYR A 10 1.38 -1.52 4.73
C TYR A 10 1.02 -2.17 6.07
N CYS A 11 -0.01 -1.63 6.72
CA CYS A 11 -0.45 -2.08 8.03
C CYS A 11 -1.94 -2.41 8.02
N GLN A 12 -2.30 -3.47 8.75
CA GLN A 12 -3.69 -3.90 8.87
C GLN A 12 -4.46 -3.08 9.89
N ASN A 13 -3.79 -2.57 10.93
CA ASN A 13 -4.45 -1.80 11.97
C ASN A 13 -4.19 -0.30 11.83
N ARG A 14 -5.17 0.49 12.25
CA ARG A 14 -5.07 1.95 12.37
C ARG A 14 -5.54 2.36 13.77
N VAL A 15 -4.75 3.16 14.46
CA VAL A 15 -5.08 3.72 15.78
C VAL A 15 -5.06 5.24 15.65
N GLY A 16 -6.24 5.85 15.52
CA GLY A 16 -6.34 7.30 15.30
C GLY A 16 -5.65 7.75 14.01
N ASN A 17 -4.60 8.57 14.12
CA ASN A 17 -3.83 9.07 12.97
C ASN A 17 -2.53 8.31 12.69
N VAL A 18 -2.30 7.20 13.39
CA VAL A 18 -1.13 6.33 13.22
C VAL A 18 -1.54 4.93 12.78
N CYS A 19 -0.67 4.31 11.99
CA CYS A 19 -0.83 2.94 11.56
C CYS A 19 -0.28 2.00 12.63
N GLY A 20 -1.09 1.05 13.06
CA GLY A 20 -0.77 0.08 14.10
C GLY A 20 -0.30 -1.25 13.51
N ALA A 21 0.52 -1.98 14.28
CA ALA A 21 0.96 -3.32 13.92
C ALA A 21 -0.23 -4.32 13.83
N PRO A 22 -0.14 -5.38 13.00
CA PRO A 22 1.01 -5.79 12.21
C PRO A 22 1.17 -4.94 10.95
N CYS A 23 2.40 -4.51 10.72
CA CYS A 23 2.84 -3.81 9.52
C CYS A 23 3.84 -4.69 8.78
N THR A 24 3.70 -4.78 7.47
CA THR A 24 4.62 -5.49 6.60
C THR A 24 5.27 -4.47 5.67
N THR A 25 6.59 -4.57 5.54
CA THR A 25 7.34 -3.78 4.58
C THR A 25 7.82 -4.69 3.45
N TYR A 26 7.45 -4.35 2.24
CA TYR A 26 8.01 -4.91 1.03
C TYR A 26 9.06 -3.96 0.47
N ASN A 27 10.17 -4.53 0.02
CA ASN A 27 11.23 -3.79 -0.62
C ASN A 27 11.68 -4.58 -1.86
N GLY A 28 11.27 -4.11 -3.04
CA GLY A 28 11.48 -4.86 -4.28
C GLY A 28 10.98 -4.10 -5.50
N GLY A 29 11.13 -4.70 -6.67
CA GLY A 29 10.64 -4.11 -7.92
C GLY A 29 9.14 -4.36 -8.14
N SER A 30 8.74 -4.30 -9.40
CA SER A 30 7.38 -4.55 -9.85
C SER A 30 6.86 -5.92 -9.41
N ALA A 31 5.85 -5.92 -8.55
CA ALA A 31 5.23 -7.11 -7.98
C ALA A 31 3.79 -6.83 -7.59
N CYS A 32 2.97 -7.88 -7.61
CA CYS A 32 1.63 -7.86 -7.03
C CYS A 32 1.67 -8.53 -5.66
N ILE A 33 1.37 -7.77 -4.61
CA ILE A 33 1.41 -8.24 -3.23
C ILE A 33 -0.01 -8.40 -2.73
N ASN A 34 -0.34 -9.59 -2.24
CA ASN A 34 -1.61 -9.83 -1.56
C ASN A 34 -1.53 -9.28 -0.14
N ALA A 35 -2.32 -8.25 0.16
CA ALA A 35 -2.28 -7.50 1.41
C ALA A 35 -3.71 -7.29 1.96
N PRO A 36 -4.46 -8.36 2.25
CA PRO A 36 -5.86 -8.30 2.63
C PRO A 36 -6.05 -7.61 3.97
N GLY A 37 -6.99 -6.66 4.02
CA GLY A 37 -7.31 -5.94 5.25
C GLY A 37 -6.30 -4.85 5.58
N THR A 38 -5.46 -4.45 4.62
CA THR A 38 -4.63 -3.25 4.78
C THR A 38 -5.54 -2.04 4.93
N ASN A 39 -5.30 -1.26 5.97
CA ASN A 39 -6.00 0.01 6.23
C ASN A 39 -5.07 1.22 6.07
N CYS A 40 -3.77 0.95 6.01
CA CYS A 40 -2.71 1.92 6.07
C CYS A 40 -1.64 1.55 5.06
N LEU A 41 -1.26 2.45 4.17
CA LEU A 41 -0.25 2.18 3.15
C LEU A 41 0.64 3.39 2.95
N SER A 42 1.95 3.16 2.95
CA SER A 42 2.98 4.12 2.60
C SER A 42 3.87 3.50 1.54
N ALA A 43 4.29 4.28 0.56
CA ALA A 43 5.22 3.81 -0.46
C ALA A 43 6.18 4.94 -0.85
N THR A 44 7.41 4.58 -1.20
CA THR A 44 8.41 5.53 -1.70
C THR A 44 8.18 5.91 -3.17
N SER A 45 7.60 4.99 -3.95
CA SER A 45 7.26 5.18 -5.36
C SER A 45 5.75 5.04 -5.57
N ASN A 46 5.27 5.39 -6.77
CA ASN A 46 3.86 5.38 -7.07
C ASN A 46 3.32 3.94 -7.21
N VAL A 47 2.59 3.48 -6.19
CA VAL A 47 1.99 2.14 -6.18
C VAL A 47 0.47 2.24 -6.27
N ALA A 48 -0.17 1.19 -6.79
CA ALA A 48 -1.61 1.08 -6.80
C ALA A 48 -2.08 0.08 -5.73
N PHE A 49 -3.15 0.40 -5.01
CA PHE A 49 -3.80 -0.49 -4.06
C PHE A 49 -5.17 -0.86 -4.61
N CYS A 50 -5.46 -2.17 -4.64
CA CYS A 50 -6.66 -2.74 -5.23
C CYS A 50 -7.58 -3.32 -4.14
N THR A 51 -8.89 -3.18 -4.35
CA THR A 51 -9.91 -3.74 -3.46
C THR A 51 -10.16 -5.23 -3.70
N GLY A 52 -9.67 -5.80 -4.79
CA GLY A 52 -9.71 -7.23 -5.06
C GLY A 52 -8.39 -7.93 -4.76
N PRO A 53 -8.40 -9.26 -4.53
CA PRO A 53 -7.19 -10.07 -4.41
C PRO A 53 -6.43 -10.16 -5.74
N ASN A 54 -5.13 -10.50 -5.69
CA ASN A 54 -4.26 -10.62 -6.88
C ASN A 54 -4.25 -9.39 -7.80
N CYS A 55 -4.25 -8.18 -7.23
CA CYS A 55 -4.26 -6.92 -7.97
C CYS A 55 -5.40 -6.81 -9.00
N SER A 56 -6.54 -7.40 -8.66
CA SER A 56 -7.75 -7.37 -9.47
C SER A 56 -8.80 -6.41 -8.89
N GLY A 57 -9.82 -6.08 -9.68
CA GLY A 57 -10.90 -5.18 -9.28
C GLY A 57 -10.53 -3.70 -9.43
N THR A 58 -11.03 -2.86 -8.53
CA THR A 58 -10.77 -1.42 -8.55
C THR A 58 -9.43 -1.13 -7.89
N CYS A 59 -8.48 -0.59 -8.65
CA CYS A 59 -7.18 -0.17 -8.16
C CYS A 59 -7.07 1.36 -8.17
N SER A 60 -6.65 1.92 -7.06
CA SER A 60 -6.40 3.36 -6.90
C SER A 60 -4.93 3.59 -6.59
N GLN A 61 -4.36 4.70 -7.05
CA GLN A 61 -2.96 4.99 -6.81
C GLN A 61 -2.75 5.65 -5.45
N ILE A 62 -1.60 5.40 -4.82
CA ILE A 62 -1.22 6.05 -3.55
C ILE A 62 -1.18 7.58 -3.70
N SER A 63 -0.85 8.10 -4.89
CA SER A 63 -0.95 9.54 -5.19
C SER A 63 -2.36 10.12 -5.08
N GLN A 64 -3.41 9.28 -5.15
CA GLN A 64 -4.80 9.69 -4.99
C GLN A 64 -5.30 9.57 -3.54
N CYS A 65 -4.37 9.48 -2.59
CA CYS A 65 -4.70 9.39 -1.19
C CYS A 65 -5.43 10.63 -0.68
N LEU A 66 -6.70 10.43 -0.30
CA LEU A 66 -7.57 11.49 0.20
C LEU A 66 -7.29 11.83 1.67
N ILE A 67 -6.90 10.83 2.46
CA ILE A 67 -6.69 10.97 3.91
C ILE A 67 -5.25 10.57 4.23
N PRO A 68 -4.29 11.51 4.16
CA PRO A 68 -2.94 11.27 4.62
C PRO A 68 -2.92 11.12 6.16
N LEU A 69 -2.14 10.16 6.63
CA LEU A 69 -1.90 9.83 8.01
C LEU A 69 -0.50 10.28 8.43
N ALA A 70 -0.21 10.18 9.72
CA ALA A 70 1.12 10.52 10.23
C ALA A 70 2.21 9.66 9.56
N ARG A 71 3.41 10.23 9.42
CA ARG A 71 4.60 9.58 8.83
C ARG A 71 4.47 9.19 7.35
N GLY A 72 3.63 9.88 6.58
CA GLY A 72 3.50 9.64 5.14
C GLY A 72 2.76 8.34 4.80
N PHE A 73 1.94 7.86 5.73
CA PHE A 73 0.96 6.81 5.45
C PHE A 73 -0.29 7.40 4.85
N CYS A 74 -1.06 6.56 4.19
CA CYS A 74 -2.35 6.89 3.61
C CYS A 74 -3.40 5.92 4.10
N TYR A 75 -4.57 6.47 4.43
CA TYR A 75 -5.69 5.64 4.84
C TYR A 75 -6.33 5.00 3.61
N VAL A 76 -6.19 3.69 3.50
CA VAL A 76 -6.61 2.88 2.36
C VAL A 76 -7.50 1.72 2.81
N PRO A 77 -8.71 2.00 3.33
CA PRO A 77 -9.58 0.97 3.85
C PRO A 77 -9.97 -0.05 2.77
N ASN A 78 -10.21 -1.29 3.18
CA ASN A 78 -10.60 -2.39 2.28
C ASN A 78 -9.58 -2.74 1.19
N THR A 79 -8.30 -2.37 1.36
CA THR A 79 -7.26 -2.81 0.44
C THR A 79 -7.06 -4.33 0.57
N LYS A 80 -7.05 -5.01 -0.58
CA LYS A 80 -6.81 -6.45 -0.68
C LYS A 80 -5.48 -6.79 -1.34
N SER A 81 -5.03 -5.97 -2.29
CA SER A 81 -3.76 -6.18 -2.97
C SER A 81 -3.05 -4.86 -3.21
N ILE A 82 -1.73 -4.91 -3.39
CA ILE A 82 -0.90 -3.76 -3.74
C ILE A 82 -0.12 -4.13 -5.00
N LEU A 83 -0.34 -3.38 -6.07
CA LEU A 83 0.38 -3.47 -7.32
C LEU A 83 1.52 -2.46 -7.32
N ILE A 84 2.73 -2.98 -7.35
CA ILE A 84 3.95 -2.20 -7.52
C ILE A 84 4.26 -2.19 -9.02
N GLY A 85 4.23 -1.00 -9.62
CA GLY A 85 4.45 -0.81 -11.05
C GLY A 85 5.95 -0.80 -11.42
N PRO A 86 6.31 -1.30 -12.61
CA PRO A 86 7.64 -1.16 -13.21
C PRO A 86 7.93 0.24 -13.73
#